data_AF-A0A0F8DZ72-F1
#
_entry.id   AF-A0A0F8DZ72-F1
#
_cell.length_a   1.000
_cell.length_b   1.000
_cell.length_c   1.000
_cell.angle_alpha   90.00
_cell.angle_beta   90.00
_cell.angle_gamma   90.00
#
_symmetry.space_group_name_H-M   'P 1'
#
loop_
_entity.id
_entity.type
_entity.pdbx_description
1 polymer ?
#
loop_
_entity_poly.entity_id
_entity_poly.type
_entity_poly.pdbx_seq_one_letter_code
_entity_poly.pdbx_strand_id
1 'polypeptide(L)'
;MKIRDLKNNILNIKQEFSGYFKERDAEINGSLLALLSGEHILLLGPPGTAKTLLANKICETIEGGNFFHYLLTRFSTPEEVFGPLSLKALEKDEFSRRVEGYLPTAHIALLDEIFKANSSILNSLLTVLNERKYHNGKEVMDVPLFSVFGASNELPEEDESLEALYDRFLFRYSVDYIQHEENLEALIFENTEDFLPSTKLSIEDIREIRKKARDMSVDPEVRAIIRGLRRELKNSNIFVSDRRWKKIINVLRVASAVNGHTSVNRMTVVLLQHMLWDLPEQKETIRKLILDRVVYGGTDTGKLKQNVLDLRNSVYICLQQELPDPVSCNKCFEEEKKTTGGMRTSRFTGAKAPKNLTFNNALDFLKHHTEFPTHTYSFGLEYSNINGALSFEAVAEQFRRRNGFEFKLSLDYGDKKLYEKEYENLEERLNYFRKQVQEEEKALEETLRENIWVSGQDSKEILMKYRSKNTDIYEIASHLNEIRTLLEKPKIFDVELEKAEVA
;
A
#
# COMPACT_ATOMS: atom_id res chain seq x y z
N MET A 1 -29.87 -18.34 -4.75
CA MET A 1 -28.71 -19.27 -4.73
C MET A 1 -27.85 -19.05 -3.47
N LYS A 2 -27.02 -19.99 -2.98
CA LYS A 2 -26.14 -19.69 -1.82
C LYS A 2 -25.05 -18.72 -2.30
N ILE A 3 -24.69 -17.71 -1.50
CA ILE A 3 -23.62 -16.74 -1.83
C ILE A 3 -22.31 -17.44 -2.25
N ARG A 4 -22.05 -18.63 -1.68
CA ARG A 4 -20.91 -19.48 -2.03
C ARG A 4 -20.90 -19.89 -3.51
N ASP A 5 -22.06 -20.18 -4.08
CA ASP A 5 -22.17 -20.60 -5.48
C ASP A 5 -21.87 -19.40 -6.40
N LEU A 6 -22.34 -18.20 -6.06
CA LEU A 6 -22.03 -16.97 -6.80
C LEU A 6 -20.53 -16.65 -6.74
N LYS A 7 -19.92 -16.76 -5.54
CA LYS A 7 -18.47 -16.57 -5.36
C LYS A 7 -17.67 -17.52 -6.27
N ASN A 8 -18.07 -18.79 -6.32
CA ASN A 8 -17.41 -19.80 -7.17
C ASN A 8 -17.59 -19.49 -8.65
N ASN A 9 -18.80 -19.09 -9.08
CA ASN A 9 -19.04 -18.71 -10.48
C ASN A 9 -18.16 -17.52 -10.89
N ILE A 10 -18.03 -16.50 -10.03
CA ILE A 10 -17.16 -15.35 -10.28
C ILE A 10 -15.68 -15.77 -10.35
N LEU A 11 -15.23 -16.67 -9.48
CA LEU A 11 -13.86 -17.20 -9.53
C LEU A 11 -13.60 -17.97 -10.83
N ASN A 12 -14.54 -18.81 -11.28
CA ASN A 12 -14.42 -19.54 -12.53
C ASN A 12 -14.37 -18.58 -13.73
N ILE A 13 -15.27 -17.59 -13.78
CA ILE A 13 -15.26 -16.56 -14.83
C ILE A 13 -13.92 -15.83 -14.84
N LYS A 14 -13.41 -15.42 -13.68
CA LYS A 14 -12.10 -14.77 -13.60
C LYS A 14 -10.98 -15.66 -14.15
N GLN A 15 -10.95 -16.94 -13.80
CA GLN A 15 -9.93 -17.88 -14.29
C GLN A 15 -10.02 -18.09 -15.81
N GLU A 16 -11.24 -18.27 -16.33
CA GLU A 16 -11.50 -18.37 -17.78
C GLU A 16 -10.99 -17.11 -18.52
N PHE A 17 -11.31 -15.92 -17.98
CA PHE A 17 -10.94 -14.64 -18.59
C PHE A 17 -9.44 -14.36 -18.48
N SER A 18 -8.80 -14.59 -17.33
CA SER A 18 -7.36 -14.37 -17.17
C SER A 18 -6.53 -15.34 -18.04
N GLY A 19 -7.07 -16.52 -18.36
CA GLY A 19 -6.46 -17.43 -19.33
C GLY A 19 -6.43 -16.85 -20.74
N TYR A 20 -7.47 -16.11 -21.13
CA TYR A 20 -7.64 -15.54 -22.47
C TYR A 20 -7.09 -14.12 -22.61
N PHE A 21 -7.48 -13.21 -21.72
CA PHE A 21 -7.04 -11.82 -21.70
C PHE A 21 -5.77 -11.66 -20.87
N LYS A 22 -4.61 -11.64 -21.54
CA LYS A 22 -3.31 -11.42 -20.88
C LYS A 22 -3.17 -9.99 -20.37
N GLU A 23 -2.66 -9.83 -19.15
CA GLU A 23 -2.41 -8.52 -18.50
C GLU A 23 -3.66 -7.66 -18.34
N ARG A 24 -4.83 -8.27 -18.08
CA ARG A 24 -6.11 -7.55 -17.92
C ARG A 24 -6.86 -7.89 -16.63
N ASP A 25 -6.18 -8.45 -15.63
CA ASP A 25 -6.83 -8.89 -14.38
C ASP A 25 -7.58 -7.76 -13.66
N ALA A 26 -7.05 -6.54 -13.68
CA ALA A 26 -7.65 -5.40 -13.02
C ALA A 26 -8.95 -4.97 -13.72
N GLU A 27 -8.94 -4.93 -15.06
CA GLU A 27 -10.09 -4.60 -15.90
C GLU A 27 -11.17 -5.66 -15.81
N ILE A 28 -10.81 -6.95 -15.79
CA ILE A 28 -11.75 -8.07 -15.59
C ILE A 28 -12.45 -7.92 -14.22
N ASN A 29 -11.67 -7.69 -13.16
CA ASN A 29 -12.22 -7.49 -11.81
C ASN A 29 -13.14 -6.28 -11.74
N GLY A 30 -12.72 -5.15 -12.32
CA GLY A 30 -13.52 -3.95 -12.42
C GLY A 30 -14.81 -4.16 -13.19
N SER A 31 -14.75 -4.89 -14.30
CA SER A 31 -15.90 -5.19 -15.16
C SER A 31 -16.93 -6.05 -14.44
N LEU A 32 -16.48 -7.10 -13.75
CA LEU A 32 -17.36 -7.96 -12.95
C LEU A 32 -17.95 -7.20 -11.76
N LEU A 33 -17.16 -6.38 -11.05
CA LEU A 33 -17.69 -5.54 -9.98
C LEU A 33 -18.68 -4.49 -10.49
N ALA A 34 -18.40 -3.85 -11.62
CA ALA A 34 -19.30 -2.89 -12.27
C ALA A 34 -20.62 -3.57 -12.64
N LEU A 35 -20.56 -4.75 -13.27
CA LEU A 35 -21.70 -5.60 -13.55
C LEU A 35 -22.49 -5.93 -12.28
N LEU A 36 -21.85 -6.38 -11.21
CA LEU A 36 -22.54 -6.77 -9.99
C LEU A 36 -23.09 -5.59 -9.19
N SER A 37 -22.44 -4.43 -9.23
CA SER A 37 -22.84 -3.23 -8.48
C SER A 37 -23.81 -2.32 -9.23
N GLY A 38 -23.96 -2.49 -10.54
CA GLY A 38 -24.79 -1.63 -11.38
C GLY A 38 -24.09 -0.32 -11.77
N GLU A 39 -22.76 -0.30 -11.72
CA GLU A 39 -21.93 0.87 -12.01
C GLU A 39 -21.28 0.76 -13.39
N HIS A 40 -20.75 1.87 -13.90
CA HIS A 40 -20.18 1.96 -15.23
C HIS A 40 -18.66 2.02 -15.20
N ILE A 41 -18.05 1.56 -16.29
CA ILE A 41 -16.61 1.46 -16.47
C ILE A 41 -16.15 2.27 -17.67
N LEU A 42 -15.07 3.01 -17.52
CA LEU A 42 -14.37 3.71 -18.59
C LEU A 42 -13.01 3.04 -18.83
N LEU A 43 -12.76 2.65 -20.07
CA LEU A 43 -11.51 2.08 -20.52
C LEU A 43 -10.80 3.10 -21.41
N LEU A 44 -9.75 3.72 -20.87
CA LEU A 44 -8.89 4.64 -21.60
C LEU A 44 -7.71 3.90 -22.22
N GLY A 45 -7.25 4.32 -23.40
CA GLY A 45 -6.02 3.79 -24.02
C GLY A 45 -6.22 3.50 -25.50
N PRO A 46 -5.19 3.06 -26.24
CA PRO A 46 -5.21 3.01 -27.70
C PRO A 46 -6.17 1.95 -28.30
N PRO A 47 -6.50 2.05 -29.60
CA PRO A 47 -7.29 1.04 -30.30
C PRO A 47 -6.53 -0.29 -30.39
N GLY A 48 -7.28 -1.40 -30.52
CA GLY A 48 -6.69 -2.73 -30.64
C GLY A 48 -6.23 -3.36 -29.30
N THR A 49 -6.65 -2.81 -28.17
CA THR A 49 -6.32 -3.32 -26.81
C THR A 49 -7.41 -4.22 -26.20
N ALA A 50 -8.21 -4.88 -27.06
CA ALA A 50 -9.29 -5.80 -26.69
C ALA A 50 -10.42 -5.23 -25.80
N LYS A 51 -10.56 -3.90 -25.69
CA LYS A 51 -11.65 -3.24 -24.93
C LYS A 51 -13.05 -3.71 -25.35
N THR A 52 -13.31 -3.74 -26.66
CA THR A 52 -14.59 -4.17 -27.22
C THR A 52 -14.88 -5.63 -26.95
N LEU A 53 -13.84 -6.47 -27.12
CA LEU A 53 -13.92 -7.90 -26.88
C LEU A 53 -14.22 -8.20 -25.40
N LEU A 54 -13.55 -7.53 -24.47
CA LEU A 54 -13.80 -7.67 -23.04
C LEU A 54 -15.26 -7.36 -22.68
N ALA A 55 -15.79 -6.23 -23.13
CA ALA A 55 -17.18 -5.85 -22.86
C ALA A 55 -18.19 -6.88 -23.41
N ASN A 56 -17.95 -7.36 -24.63
CA ASN A 56 -18.79 -8.40 -25.23
C ASN A 56 -18.73 -9.72 -24.43
N LYS A 57 -17.52 -10.19 -24.09
CA LYS A 57 -17.34 -11.43 -23.32
C LYS A 57 -17.96 -11.32 -21.92
N ILE A 58 -17.87 -10.17 -21.25
CA ILE A 58 -18.57 -9.94 -19.99
C ILE A 58 -20.09 -10.07 -20.18
N CYS A 59 -20.67 -9.54 -21.26
CA CYS A 59 -22.09 -9.72 -21.55
C CYS A 59 -22.46 -11.18 -21.80
N GLU A 60 -21.60 -11.93 -22.50
CA GLU A 60 -21.79 -13.37 -22.73
C GLU A 60 -21.79 -14.18 -21.42
N THR A 61 -21.23 -13.68 -20.31
CA THR A 61 -21.38 -14.34 -18.99
C THR A 61 -22.79 -14.26 -18.42
N ILE A 62 -23.68 -13.42 -18.97
CA ILE A 62 -25.04 -13.24 -18.45
C ILE A 62 -26.00 -14.16 -19.21
N GLU A 63 -26.79 -14.95 -18.49
CA GLU A 63 -27.86 -15.75 -19.10
C GLU A 63 -28.90 -14.85 -19.76
N GLY A 64 -29.09 -14.98 -21.08
CA GLY A 64 -29.97 -14.10 -21.84
C GLY A 64 -29.47 -12.65 -21.93
N GLY A 65 -28.17 -12.42 -21.75
CA GLY A 65 -27.54 -11.11 -21.85
C GLY A 65 -27.73 -10.50 -23.25
N ASN A 66 -28.11 -9.22 -23.27
CA ASN A 66 -28.24 -8.45 -24.51
C ASN A 66 -27.07 -7.46 -24.56
N PHE A 67 -26.22 -7.59 -25.56
CA PHE A 67 -25.09 -6.70 -25.78
C PHE A 67 -25.44 -5.65 -26.84
N PHE A 68 -25.19 -4.38 -26.54
CA PHE A 68 -25.27 -3.29 -27.50
C PHE A 68 -23.90 -2.67 -27.70
N HIS A 69 -23.47 -2.51 -28.94
CA HIS A 69 -22.20 -1.87 -29.27
C HIS A 69 -22.41 -0.80 -30.33
N TYR A 70 -21.86 0.38 -30.08
CA TYR A 70 -21.88 1.47 -31.04
C TYR A 70 -20.65 2.36 -30.93
N LEU A 71 -20.08 2.77 -32.08
CA LEU A 71 -18.99 3.73 -32.18
C LEU A 71 -19.57 5.13 -32.35
N LEU A 72 -19.34 5.99 -31.37
CA LEU A 72 -19.85 7.35 -31.38
C LEU A 72 -18.97 8.27 -32.23
N THR A 73 -19.64 9.10 -33.01
CA THR A 73 -19.03 10.16 -33.80
C THR A 73 -19.77 11.46 -33.56
N ARG A 74 -19.16 12.59 -33.93
CA ARG A 74 -19.81 13.91 -33.85
C ARG A 74 -21.10 13.99 -34.70
N PHE A 75 -21.27 13.09 -35.66
CA PHE A 75 -22.43 13.01 -36.56
C PHE A 75 -23.42 11.91 -36.19
N SER A 76 -23.14 11.11 -35.16
CA SER A 76 -24.02 10.02 -34.74
C SER A 76 -25.40 10.56 -34.36
N THR A 77 -26.43 9.84 -34.74
CA THR A 77 -27.82 10.26 -34.55
C THR A 77 -28.48 9.47 -33.42
N PRO A 78 -29.48 10.04 -32.73
CA PRO A 78 -30.25 9.30 -31.73
C PRO A 78 -30.90 8.02 -32.28
N GLU A 79 -31.23 7.97 -33.56
CA GLU A 79 -31.79 6.82 -34.25
C GLU A 79 -30.86 5.60 -34.22
N GLU A 80 -29.56 5.82 -34.31
CA GLU A 80 -28.56 4.76 -34.34
C GLU A 80 -28.28 4.20 -32.94
N VAL A 81 -28.46 5.02 -31.90
CA VAL A 81 -28.18 4.62 -30.51
C VAL A 81 -29.42 4.10 -29.79
N PHE A 82 -30.57 4.77 -29.98
CA PHE A 82 -31.81 4.49 -29.25
C PHE A 82 -32.89 3.84 -30.12
N GLY A 83 -32.65 3.71 -31.42
CA GLY A 83 -33.56 3.07 -32.36
C GLY A 83 -34.28 4.06 -33.28
N PRO A 84 -34.64 3.62 -34.50
CA PRO A 84 -35.27 4.47 -35.50
C PRO A 84 -36.70 4.84 -35.09
N LEU A 85 -37.18 5.96 -35.62
CA LEU A 85 -38.57 6.37 -35.42
C LEU A 85 -39.54 5.34 -36.02
N SER A 86 -40.63 5.08 -35.31
CA SER A 86 -41.68 4.20 -35.77
C SER A 86 -42.59 4.93 -36.75
N LEU A 87 -42.48 4.63 -38.05
CA LEU A 87 -43.34 5.21 -39.09
C LEU A 87 -44.83 4.99 -38.79
N LYS A 88 -45.20 3.81 -38.27
CA LYS A 88 -46.59 3.48 -37.89
C LYS A 88 -47.14 4.33 -36.73
N ALA A 89 -46.26 4.78 -35.83
CA ALA A 89 -46.66 5.66 -34.73
C ALA A 89 -46.71 7.11 -35.23
N LEU A 90 -45.75 7.49 -36.07
CA LEU A 90 -45.73 8.82 -36.69
C LEU A 90 -46.96 9.07 -37.58
N GLU A 91 -47.46 8.06 -38.30
CA GLU A 91 -48.74 8.08 -39.03
C GLU A 91 -49.95 8.39 -38.13
N LYS A 92 -49.81 8.20 -36.81
CA LYS A 92 -50.83 8.50 -35.79
C LYS A 92 -50.50 9.75 -34.97
N ASP A 93 -49.58 10.59 -35.45
CA ASP A 93 -49.04 11.75 -34.72
C ASP A 93 -48.41 11.41 -33.36
N GLU A 94 -47.92 10.17 -33.21
CA GLU A 94 -47.22 9.69 -32.02
C GLU A 94 -45.72 9.59 -32.26
N PHE A 95 -44.94 10.31 -31.46
CA PHE A 95 -43.48 10.18 -31.47
C PHE A 95 -43.07 8.95 -30.65
N SER A 96 -42.64 7.88 -31.31
CA SER A 96 -42.03 6.71 -30.65
C SER A 96 -40.95 6.07 -31.53
N ARG A 97 -39.99 5.41 -30.89
CA ARG A 97 -38.86 4.71 -31.49
C ARG A 97 -39.01 3.19 -31.32
N ARG A 98 -38.45 2.45 -32.29
CA ARG A 98 -38.30 1.00 -32.22
C ARG A 98 -36.99 0.67 -31.52
N VAL A 99 -37.11 0.37 -30.23
CA VAL A 99 -35.97 0.23 -29.31
C VAL A 99 -35.36 -1.18 -29.27
N GLU A 100 -36.00 -2.16 -29.91
CA GLU A 100 -35.54 -3.55 -29.95
C GLU A 100 -34.16 -3.66 -30.61
N GLY A 101 -33.19 -4.24 -29.91
CA GLY A 101 -31.81 -4.38 -30.38
C GLY A 101 -30.92 -3.15 -30.16
N TYR A 102 -31.48 -2.07 -29.59
CA TYR A 102 -30.77 -0.84 -29.28
C TYR A 102 -30.51 -0.69 -27.78
N LEU A 103 -29.76 0.36 -27.41
CA LEU A 103 -29.36 0.66 -26.04
C LEU A 103 -30.48 0.53 -24.99
N PRO A 104 -31.74 0.96 -25.22
CA PRO A 104 -32.79 0.86 -24.21
C PRO A 104 -33.18 -0.58 -23.82
N THR A 105 -32.77 -1.59 -24.58
CA THR A 105 -33.06 -3.02 -24.32
C THR A 105 -31.83 -3.84 -23.92
N ALA A 106 -30.66 -3.19 -23.81
CA ALA A 106 -29.38 -3.84 -23.54
C ALA A 106 -29.14 -4.09 -22.04
N HIS A 107 -28.54 -5.22 -21.71
CA HIS A 107 -28.04 -5.53 -20.37
C HIS A 107 -26.63 -4.96 -20.16
N ILE A 108 -25.80 -5.01 -21.21
CA ILE A 108 -24.48 -4.38 -21.24
C ILE A 108 -24.37 -3.59 -22.54
N ALA A 109 -23.85 -2.37 -22.44
CA ALA A 109 -23.56 -1.56 -23.61
C ALA A 109 -22.09 -1.15 -23.65
N LEU A 110 -21.50 -1.17 -24.85
CA LEU A 110 -20.22 -0.55 -25.14
C LEU A 110 -20.45 0.65 -26.05
N LEU A 111 -19.97 1.81 -25.61
CA LEU A 111 -19.99 3.04 -26.38
C LEU A 111 -18.55 3.47 -26.61
N ASP A 112 -18.05 3.21 -27.81
CA ASP A 112 -16.70 3.58 -28.21
C ASP A 112 -16.65 5.04 -28.63
N GLU A 113 -15.52 5.69 -28.39
CA GLU A 113 -15.34 7.14 -28.55
C GLU A 113 -16.42 7.98 -27.83
N ILE A 114 -16.71 7.61 -26.57
CA ILE A 114 -17.82 8.15 -25.77
C ILE A 114 -17.84 9.69 -25.66
N PHE A 115 -16.66 10.33 -25.68
CA PHE A 115 -16.55 11.80 -25.60
C PHE A 115 -16.80 12.52 -26.92
N LYS A 116 -16.98 11.79 -28.03
CA LYS A 116 -17.33 12.36 -29.35
C LYS A 116 -18.85 12.42 -29.58
N ALA A 117 -19.67 12.02 -28.60
CA ALA A 117 -21.12 12.10 -28.68
C ALA A 117 -21.60 13.56 -28.78
N ASN A 118 -22.65 13.80 -29.57
CA ASN A 118 -23.32 15.10 -29.58
C ASN A 118 -24.25 15.29 -28.36
N SER A 119 -24.66 16.54 -28.13
CA SER A 119 -25.49 16.94 -26.99
C SER A 119 -26.83 16.21 -26.90
N SER A 120 -27.47 15.90 -28.03
CA SER A 120 -28.75 15.17 -28.08
C SER A 120 -28.62 13.74 -27.55
N ILE A 121 -27.56 13.02 -27.97
CA ILE A 121 -27.26 11.69 -27.47
C ILE A 121 -26.85 11.76 -26.00
N LEU A 122 -25.99 12.72 -25.65
CA LEU A 122 -25.44 12.89 -24.31
C LEU A 122 -26.52 13.09 -23.24
N ASN A 123 -27.51 13.94 -23.50
CA ASN A 123 -28.62 14.17 -22.57
C ASN A 123 -29.42 12.89 -22.31
N SER A 124 -29.70 12.14 -23.38
CA SER A 124 -30.42 10.86 -23.27
C SER A 124 -29.58 9.80 -22.55
N LEU A 125 -28.28 9.74 -22.82
CA LEU A 125 -27.33 8.87 -22.11
C LEU A 125 -27.27 9.20 -20.62
N LEU A 126 -27.22 10.47 -20.23
CA LEU A 126 -27.17 10.85 -18.81
C LEU A 126 -28.40 10.36 -18.04
N THR A 127 -29.58 10.37 -18.65
CA THR A 127 -30.82 9.83 -18.06
C THR A 127 -30.75 8.30 -17.96
N VAL A 128 -30.36 7.59 -19.03
CA VAL A 128 -30.20 6.13 -19.03
C VAL A 128 -29.16 5.67 -18.00
N LEU A 129 -28.03 6.38 -17.92
CA LEU A 129 -26.93 6.10 -16.99
C LEU A 129 -27.28 6.40 -15.53
N ASN A 130 -28.19 7.35 -15.25
CA ASN A 130 -28.56 7.72 -13.88
C ASN A 130 -29.76 6.93 -13.36
N GLU A 131 -30.84 6.94 -14.14
CA GLU A 131 -32.16 6.52 -13.70
C GLU A 131 -32.53 5.13 -14.22
N ARG A 132 -31.74 4.58 -15.14
CA ARG A 132 -32.07 3.35 -15.87
C ARG A 132 -33.43 3.46 -16.55
N LYS A 133 -33.72 4.66 -17.09
CA LYS A 133 -34.96 4.98 -17.77
C LYS A 133 -34.68 5.64 -19.11
N TYR A 134 -35.57 5.40 -20.06
CA TYR A 134 -35.54 6.03 -21.36
C TYR A 134 -36.91 6.63 -21.70
N HIS A 135 -36.91 7.87 -22.18
CA HIS A 135 -38.11 8.58 -22.62
C HIS A 135 -38.36 8.29 -24.10
N ASN A 136 -39.28 7.38 -24.38
CA ASN A 136 -39.68 7.04 -25.74
C ASN A 136 -40.92 7.86 -26.14
N GLY A 137 -40.70 9.14 -26.43
CA GLY A 137 -41.79 10.10 -26.62
C GLY A 137 -42.55 10.36 -25.33
N LYS A 138 -43.83 9.97 -25.28
CA LYS A 138 -44.67 10.14 -24.09
C LYS A 138 -44.47 9.04 -23.04
N GLU A 139 -43.97 7.88 -23.45
CA GLU A 139 -43.78 6.74 -22.57
C GLU A 139 -42.40 6.75 -21.93
N VAL A 140 -42.33 6.35 -20.66
CA VAL A 140 -41.06 6.14 -19.95
C VAL A 140 -40.88 4.65 -19.75
N MET A 141 -39.81 4.09 -20.31
CA MET A 141 -39.47 2.67 -20.20
C MET A 141 -38.29 2.46 -19.26
N ASP A 142 -38.34 1.38 -18.48
CA ASP A 142 -37.20 0.93 -17.70
C ASP A 142 -36.19 0.22 -18.62
N VAL A 143 -34.91 0.55 -18.44
CA VAL A 143 -33.79 0.00 -19.19
C VAL A 143 -33.13 -1.09 -18.33
N PRO A 144 -33.00 -2.35 -18.81
CA PRO A 144 -32.46 -3.47 -18.02
C PRO A 144 -30.94 -3.40 -17.79
N LEU A 145 -30.32 -2.29 -18.18
CA LEU A 145 -28.89 -2.05 -18.20
C LEU A 145 -28.23 -2.25 -16.84
N PHE A 146 -27.27 -3.17 -16.80
CA PHE A 146 -26.42 -3.40 -15.64
C PHE A 146 -25.21 -2.49 -15.65
N SER A 147 -24.49 -2.41 -16.77
CA SER A 147 -23.28 -1.60 -16.89
C SER A 147 -23.11 -1.06 -18.32
N VAL A 148 -22.35 0.01 -18.41
CA VAL A 148 -21.91 0.62 -19.66
C VAL A 148 -20.39 0.68 -19.61
N PHE A 149 -19.79 0.22 -20.69
CA PHE A 149 -18.39 0.34 -20.99
C PHE A 149 -18.24 1.55 -21.90
N GLY A 150 -17.65 2.62 -21.39
CA GLY A 150 -17.15 3.71 -22.21
C GLY A 150 -15.75 3.36 -22.67
N ALA A 151 -15.44 3.55 -23.95
CA ALA A 151 -14.07 3.49 -24.45
C ALA A 151 -13.71 4.82 -25.08
N SER A 152 -12.47 5.26 -24.87
CA SER A 152 -11.89 6.40 -25.57
C SER A 152 -10.36 6.35 -25.49
N ASN A 153 -9.71 6.98 -26.46
CA ASN A 153 -8.26 7.18 -26.45
C ASN A 153 -7.88 8.50 -25.73
N GLU A 154 -8.86 9.39 -25.50
CA GLU A 154 -8.65 10.75 -25.02
C GLU A 154 -9.50 11.01 -23.77
N LEU A 155 -9.10 12.00 -22.98
CA LEU A 155 -9.91 12.54 -21.90
C LEU A 155 -10.96 13.51 -22.47
N PRO A 156 -12.09 13.74 -21.78
CA PRO A 156 -13.08 14.71 -22.24
C PRO A 156 -12.47 16.10 -22.37
N GLU A 157 -12.90 16.86 -23.38
CA GLU A 157 -12.65 18.30 -23.46
C GLU A 157 -13.32 19.01 -22.26
N GLU A 158 -12.85 20.22 -21.91
CA GLU A 158 -13.43 21.04 -20.83
C GLU A 158 -14.84 21.54 -21.22
N ASP A 159 -15.82 20.66 -21.07
CA ASP A 159 -17.24 20.88 -21.31
C ASP A 159 -18.04 20.30 -20.15
N GLU A 160 -18.91 21.10 -19.54
CA GLU A 160 -19.70 20.71 -18.36
C GLU A 160 -20.51 19.41 -18.56
N SER A 161 -21.00 19.18 -19.78
CA SER A 161 -21.81 18.00 -20.09
C SER A 161 -20.97 16.73 -20.23
N LEU A 162 -19.74 16.85 -20.77
CA LEU A 162 -18.78 15.76 -20.83
C LEU A 162 -18.19 15.45 -19.45
N GLU A 163 -17.95 16.45 -18.61
CA GLU A 163 -17.56 16.25 -17.21
C GLU A 163 -18.65 15.51 -16.42
N ALA A 164 -19.92 15.91 -16.62
CA ALA A 164 -21.06 15.24 -15.99
C ALA A 164 -21.17 13.77 -16.43
N LEU A 165 -20.87 13.46 -17.69
CA LEU A 165 -20.78 12.10 -18.21
C LEU A 165 -19.60 11.35 -17.61
N TYR A 166 -18.45 12.00 -17.51
CA TYR A 166 -17.22 11.44 -16.96
C TYR A 166 -17.37 11.04 -15.48
N ASP A 167 -18.12 11.79 -14.67
CA ASP A 167 -18.48 11.41 -13.29
C ASP A 167 -19.41 10.16 -13.24
N ARG A 168 -20.13 9.83 -14.33
CA ARG A 168 -21.00 8.64 -14.38
C ARG A 168 -20.21 7.34 -14.43
N PHE A 169 -18.99 7.37 -14.94
CA PHE A 169 -18.07 6.25 -14.95
C PHE A 169 -17.33 6.21 -13.61
N LEU A 170 -17.77 5.26 -12.78
CA LEU A 170 -17.17 5.09 -11.46
C LEU A 170 -15.82 4.38 -11.57
N PHE A 171 -15.77 3.30 -12.33
CA PHE A 171 -14.55 2.56 -12.57
C PHE A 171 -13.80 3.15 -13.75
N ARG A 172 -12.50 3.34 -13.59
CA ARG A 172 -11.64 3.87 -14.64
C ARG A 172 -10.37 3.05 -14.71
N TYR A 173 -10.02 2.65 -15.93
CA TYR A 173 -8.82 1.88 -16.24
C TYR A 173 -8.07 2.53 -17.39
N SER A 174 -6.74 2.51 -17.35
CA SER A 174 -5.90 2.79 -18.53
C SER A 174 -5.39 1.45 -19.01
N VAL A 175 -5.64 1.17 -20.27
CA VAL A 175 -5.40 -0.11 -20.92
C VAL A 175 -4.38 0.11 -22.02
N ASP A 176 -3.17 -0.38 -21.81
CA ASP A 176 -2.08 -0.29 -22.78
C ASP A 176 -1.90 -1.60 -23.56
N TYR A 177 -1.00 -1.61 -24.54
CA TYR A 177 -0.61 -2.86 -25.23
C TYR A 177 0.08 -3.83 -24.26
N ILE A 178 0.11 -5.12 -24.61
CA ILE A 178 0.81 -6.15 -23.83
C ILE A 178 2.28 -5.78 -23.71
N GLN A 179 2.80 -5.82 -22.48
CA GLN A 179 4.17 -5.41 -22.17
C GLN A 179 5.12 -6.61 -22.08
N HIS A 180 4.67 -7.75 -21.57
CA HIS A 180 5.52 -8.92 -21.40
C HIS A 180 5.62 -9.75 -22.68
N GLU A 181 6.85 -10.05 -23.11
CA GLU A 181 7.12 -10.82 -24.34
C GLU A 181 6.46 -12.20 -24.33
N GLU A 182 6.47 -12.90 -23.19
CA GLU A 182 5.82 -14.22 -23.03
C GLU A 182 4.31 -14.15 -23.28
N ASN A 183 3.65 -13.10 -22.77
CA ASN A 183 2.22 -12.89 -22.98
C ASN A 183 1.91 -12.50 -24.42
N LEU A 184 2.81 -11.76 -25.07
CA LEU A 184 2.70 -11.38 -26.46
C LEU A 184 2.88 -12.60 -27.37
N GLU A 185 3.85 -13.46 -27.09
CA GLU A 185 4.08 -14.73 -27.79
C GLU A 185 2.84 -15.62 -27.69
N ALA A 186 2.31 -15.80 -26.47
CA ALA A 186 1.07 -16.54 -26.26
C ALA A 186 -0.11 -15.94 -27.07
N LEU A 187 -0.27 -14.61 -27.06
CA LEU A 187 -1.34 -13.96 -27.83
C LEU A 187 -1.20 -14.19 -29.35
N ILE A 188 0.02 -14.13 -29.90
CA ILE A 188 0.27 -14.19 -31.34
C ILE A 188 0.21 -15.63 -31.88
N PHE A 189 0.74 -16.59 -31.12
CA PHE A 189 0.97 -17.95 -31.63
C PHE A 189 0.00 -18.99 -31.07
N GLU A 190 -0.77 -18.69 -30.02
CA GLU A 190 -1.82 -19.60 -29.53
C GLU A 190 -3.16 -19.32 -30.25
N ASN A 191 -3.74 -20.35 -30.88
CA ASN A 191 -5.07 -20.27 -31.49
C ASN A 191 -6.15 -20.18 -30.39
N THR A 192 -6.63 -18.97 -30.13
CA THR A 192 -7.62 -18.70 -29.08
C THR A 192 -8.90 -18.02 -29.60
N GLU A 193 -9.14 -18.02 -30.92
CA GLU A 193 -10.21 -17.22 -31.54
C GLU A 193 -11.64 -17.54 -31.04
N ASP A 194 -11.88 -18.72 -30.46
CA ASP A 194 -13.21 -19.18 -30.03
C ASP A 194 -13.43 -19.16 -28.50
N PHE A 195 -12.91 -18.16 -27.78
CA PHE A 195 -13.20 -18.04 -26.34
C PHE A 195 -14.69 -17.75 -26.09
N LEU A 196 -15.40 -18.71 -25.49
CA LEU A 196 -16.78 -18.55 -25.02
C LEU A 196 -16.82 -18.83 -23.52
N PRO A 197 -17.25 -17.87 -22.68
CA PRO A 197 -17.36 -18.09 -21.24
C PRO A 197 -18.32 -19.25 -20.96
N SER A 198 -17.81 -20.28 -20.28
CA SER A 198 -18.58 -21.49 -19.97
C SER A 198 -19.49 -21.27 -18.77
N THR A 199 -19.01 -20.51 -17.80
CA THR A 199 -19.75 -20.15 -16.60
C THR A 199 -20.67 -18.97 -16.87
N LYS A 200 -21.96 -19.11 -16.53
CA LYS A 200 -22.97 -18.05 -16.66
C LYS A 200 -23.48 -17.56 -15.31
N LEU A 201 -23.97 -16.32 -15.31
CA LEU A 201 -24.60 -15.62 -14.21
C LEU A 201 -26.06 -15.38 -14.56
N SER A 202 -26.97 -15.79 -13.68
CA SER A 202 -28.38 -15.46 -13.84
C SER A 202 -28.63 -13.97 -13.51
N ILE A 203 -29.59 -13.37 -14.21
CA ILE A 203 -30.02 -11.99 -13.99
C ILE A 203 -30.56 -11.82 -12.55
N GLU A 204 -31.26 -12.84 -12.04
CA GLU A 204 -31.80 -12.92 -10.69
C GLU A 204 -30.68 -12.89 -9.63
N ASP A 205 -29.59 -13.64 -9.81
CA ASP A 205 -28.47 -13.66 -8.86
C ASP A 205 -27.79 -12.27 -8.77
N ILE A 206 -27.60 -11.60 -9.92
CA ILE A 206 -27.06 -10.24 -9.98
C ILE A 206 -27.96 -9.26 -9.22
N ARG A 207 -29.28 -9.38 -9.36
CA ARG A 207 -30.24 -8.52 -8.62
C ARG A 207 -30.28 -8.87 -7.13
N GLU A 208 -30.20 -10.16 -6.78
CA GLU A 208 -30.24 -10.63 -5.39
C GLU A 208 -29.02 -10.13 -4.60
N ILE A 209 -27.81 -10.21 -5.18
CA ILE A 209 -26.60 -9.74 -4.50
C ILE A 209 -26.61 -8.24 -4.27
N ARG A 210 -27.10 -7.43 -5.22
CA ARG A 210 -27.27 -5.98 -5.05
C ARG A 210 -28.23 -5.66 -3.91
N LYS A 211 -29.36 -6.39 -3.84
CA LYS A 211 -30.35 -6.21 -2.78
C LYS A 211 -29.76 -6.52 -1.41
N LYS A 212 -29.02 -7.63 -1.29
CA LYS A 212 -28.33 -8.01 -0.03
C LYS A 212 -27.25 -7.02 0.37
N ALA A 213 -26.49 -6.52 -0.61
CA ALA A 213 -25.40 -5.58 -0.36
C ALA A 213 -25.90 -4.22 0.15
N ARG A 214 -27.09 -3.75 -0.26
CA ARG A 214 -27.60 -2.40 0.03
C ARG A 214 -27.50 -1.99 1.50
N ASP A 215 -27.87 -2.89 2.41
CA ASP A 215 -27.97 -2.64 3.85
C ASP A 215 -26.79 -3.19 4.65
N MET A 216 -25.74 -3.65 3.97
CA MET A 216 -24.54 -4.15 4.64
C MET A 216 -23.83 -3.05 5.46
N SER A 217 -23.47 -3.40 6.69
CA SER A 217 -22.75 -2.50 7.60
C SER A 217 -21.33 -2.23 7.12
N VAL A 218 -20.89 -0.99 7.31
CA VAL A 218 -19.51 -0.57 7.02
C VAL A 218 -18.76 -0.41 8.33
N ASP A 219 -17.63 -1.10 8.45
CA ASP A 219 -16.80 -1.11 9.66
C ASP A 219 -16.33 0.30 10.04
N PRO A 220 -16.22 0.62 11.34
CA PRO A 220 -15.76 1.94 11.79
C PRO A 220 -14.37 2.32 11.26
N GLU A 221 -13.48 1.35 11.12
CA GLU A 221 -12.13 1.52 10.54
C GLU A 221 -12.22 2.00 9.09
N VAL A 222 -13.06 1.36 8.26
CA VAL A 222 -13.30 1.80 6.87
C VAL A 222 -13.85 3.22 6.82
N ARG A 223 -14.78 3.57 7.71
CA ARG A 223 -15.31 4.96 7.79
C ARG A 223 -14.22 5.95 8.19
N ALA A 224 -13.27 5.56 9.04
CA ALA A 224 -12.13 6.40 9.40
C ALA A 224 -11.19 6.58 8.20
N ILE A 225 -10.87 5.50 7.48
CA ILE A 225 -10.02 5.53 6.29
C ILE A 225 -10.63 6.43 5.21
N ILE A 226 -11.91 6.26 4.88
CA ILE A 226 -12.60 7.07 3.86
C ILE A 226 -12.59 8.57 4.22
N ARG A 227 -12.83 8.90 5.49
CA ARG A 227 -12.74 10.31 5.96
C ARG A 227 -11.32 10.85 5.87
N GLY A 228 -10.31 10.03 6.18
CA GLY A 228 -8.90 10.38 6.02
C GLY A 228 -8.54 10.64 4.57
N LEU A 229 -8.86 9.71 3.68
CA LEU A 229 -8.62 9.81 2.23
C LEU A 229 -9.30 11.06 1.65
N ARG A 230 -10.56 11.33 2.00
CA ARG A 230 -11.25 12.54 1.52
C ARG A 230 -10.52 13.84 1.90
N ARG A 231 -9.92 13.90 3.09
CA ARG A 231 -9.15 15.08 3.53
C ARG A 231 -7.82 15.18 2.77
N GLU A 232 -7.11 14.07 2.62
CA GLU A 232 -5.82 14.05 1.92
C GLU A 232 -5.97 14.36 0.42
N LEU A 233 -6.96 13.78 -0.25
CA LEU A 233 -7.23 14.07 -1.66
C LEU A 233 -7.55 15.55 -1.88
N LYS A 234 -8.33 16.16 -0.97
CA LYS A 234 -8.60 17.60 -1.01
C LYS A 234 -7.32 18.43 -0.87
N ASN A 235 -6.38 18.02 -0.01
CA ASN A 235 -5.09 18.69 0.14
C ASN A 235 -4.20 18.53 -1.10
N SER A 236 -4.31 17.40 -1.79
CA SER A 236 -3.61 17.13 -3.06
C SER A 236 -4.32 17.72 -4.30
N ASN A 237 -5.33 18.58 -4.10
CA ASN A 237 -6.13 19.19 -5.16
C ASN A 237 -6.86 18.19 -6.09
N ILE A 238 -7.21 17.01 -5.56
CA ILE A 238 -8.01 16.00 -6.25
C ILE A 238 -9.44 16.07 -5.71
N PHE A 239 -10.39 16.46 -6.56
CA PHE A 239 -11.78 16.64 -6.18
C PHE A 239 -12.60 15.39 -6.49
N VAL A 240 -13.27 14.84 -5.47
CA VAL A 240 -14.14 13.66 -5.62
C VAL A 240 -15.55 14.02 -5.17
N SER A 241 -16.52 13.88 -6.07
CA SER A 241 -17.92 14.22 -5.81
C SER A 241 -18.52 13.38 -4.67
N ASP A 242 -19.45 13.97 -3.89
CA ASP A 242 -20.17 13.23 -2.83
C ASP A 242 -20.97 12.05 -3.41
N ARG A 243 -21.43 12.19 -4.65
CA ARG A 243 -22.08 11.13 -5.43
C ARG A 243 -21.14 9.94 -5.65
N ARG A 244 -19.91 10.20 -6.10
CA ARG A 244 -18.89 9.16 -6.27
C ARG A 244 -18.59 8.44 -4.95
N TRP A 245 -18.41 9.17 -3.84
CA TRP A 245 -18.22 8.54 -2.53
C TRP A 245 -19.37 7.59 -2.15
N LYS A 246 -20.61 7.99 -2.38
CA LYS A 246 -21.78 7.14 -2.11
C LYS A 246 -21.76 5.86 -2.96
N LYS A 247 -21.41 5.97 -4.24
CA LYS A 247 -21.29 4.84 -5.17
C LYS A 247 -20.15 3.90 -4.81
N ILE A 248 -18.99 4.44 -4.40
CA ILE A 248 -17.85 3.65 -3.90
C ILE A 248 -18.30 2.75 -2.75
N ILE A 249 -19.01 3.29 -1.75
CA ILE A 249 -19.49 2.48 -0.62
C ILE A 249 -20.44 1.36 -1.09
N ASN A 250 -21.28 1.61 -2.10
CA ASN A 250 -22.12 0.57 -2.68
C ASN A 250 -21.30 -0.55 -3.33
N VAL A 251 -20.26 -0.21 -4.09
CA VAL A 251 -19.31 -1.18 -4.66
C VAL A 251 -18.63 -1.99 -3.56
N LEU A 252 -18.14 -1.35 -2.50
CA LEU A 252 -17.47 -2.06 -1.41
C LEU A 252 -18.40 -3.05 -0.69
N ARG A 253 -19.68 -2.69 -0.53
CA ARG A 253 -20.70 -3.59 0.02
C ARG A 253 -20.94 -4.79 -0.89
N VAL A 254 -21.04 -4.58 -2.20
CA VAL A 254 -21.21 -5.68 -3.17
C VAL A 254 -19.98 -6.59 -3.16
N ALA A 255 -18.77 -6.02 -3.21
CA ALA A 255 -17.53 -6.77 -3.14
C ALA A 255 -17.46 -7.65 -1.88
N SER A 256 -17.82 -7.08 -0.72
CA SER A 256 -17.86 -7.78 0.56
C SER A 256 -18.95 -8.86 0.61
N ALA A 257 -20.12 -8.59 0.04
CA ALA A 257 -21.23 -9.55 -0.05
C ALA A 257 -20.86 -10.77 -0.89
N VAL A 258 -20.17 -10.57 -2.03
CA VAL A 258 -19.71 -11.67 -2.88
C VAL A 258 -18.63 -12.50 -2.17
N ASN A 259 -17.76 -11.87 -1.40
CA ASN A 259 -16.78 -12.58 -0.56
C ASN A 259 -17.43 -13.40 0.56
N GLY A 260 -18.69 -13.14 0.90
CA GLY A 260 -19.41 -13.78 2.00
C GLY A 260 -19.23 -13.08 3.35
N HIS A 261 -18.70 -11.85 3.37
CA HIS A 261 -18.54 -11.08 4.60
C HIS A 261 -19.87 -10.46 5.05
N THR A 262 -20.03 -10.30 6.37
CA THR A 262 -21.20 -9.63 6.97
C THR A 262 -21.06 -8.11 7.01
N SER A 263 -19.83 -7.59 6.89
CA SER A 263 -19.53 -6.18 6.86
C SER A 263 -18.44 -5.84 5.83
N VAL A 264 -18.36 -4.55 5.48
CA VAL A 264 -17.29 -4.02 4.63
C VAL A 264 -16.01 -3.90 5.43
N ASN A 265 -15.02 -4.73 5.06
CA ASN A 265 -13.71 -4.77 5.68
C ASN A 265 -12.72 -3.78 5.05
N ARG A 266 -11.61 -3.50 5.76
CA ARG A 266 -10.56 -2.60 5.29
C ARG A 266 -9.88 -3.04 3.99
N MET A 267 -9.82 -4.35 3.72
CA MET A 267 -9.12 -4.88 2.55
C MET A 267 -9.80 -4.50 1.24
N THR A 268 -11.13 -4.34 1.25
CA THR A 268 -11.87 -3.87 0.08
C THR A 268 -11.54 -2.43 -0.31
N VAL A 269 -10.96 -1.63 0.60
CA VAL A 269 -10.60 -0.23 0.32
C VAL A 269 -9.53 -0.11 -0.78
N VAL A 270 -8.74 -1.16 -1.01
CA VAL A 270 -7.76 -1.22 -2.12
C VAL A 270 -8.43 -0.95 -3.48
N LEU A 271 -9.70 -1.34 -3.64
CA LEU A 271 -10.46 -1.14 -4.89
C LEU A 271 -10.65 0.33 -5.27
N LEU A 272 -10.52 1.26 -4.32
CA LEU A 272 -10.66 2.70 -4.58
C LEU A 272 -9.60 3.23 -5.55
N GLN A 273 -8.48 2.52 -5.72
CA GLN A 273 -7.43 2.92 -6.64
C GLN A 273 -7.90 3.01 -8.10
N HIS A 274 -9.00 2.35 -8.45
CA HIS A 274 -9.59 2.39 -9.79
C HIS A 274 -10.84 3.29 -9.87
N MET A 275 -11.20 3.99 -8.79
CA MET A 275 -12.43 4.79 -8.70
C MET A 275 -12.23 6.25 -8.32
N LEU A 276 -11.05 6.62 -7.81
CA LEU A 276 -10.81 7.96 -7.26
C LEU A 276 -10.08 8.93 -8.20
N TRP A 277 -9.30 8.44 -9.15
CA TRP A 277 -8.48 9.29 -10.04
C TRP A 277 -9.30 9.83 -11.20
N ASP A 278 -9.16 11.12 -11.53
CA ASP A 278 -9.70 11.74 -12.75
C ASP A 278 -8.65 11.84 -13.86
N LEU A 279 -7.37 11.91 -13.49
CA LEU A 279 -6.26 11.92 -14.45
C LEU A 279 -5.36 10.69 -14.24
N PRO A 280 -4.88 10.02 -15.30
CA PRO A 280 -4.03 8.83 -15.16
C PRO A 280 -2.78 9.06 -14.28
N GLU A 281 -2.23 10.27 -14.28
CA GLU A 281 -1.05 10.66 -13.49
C GLU A 281 -1.31 10.63 -11.97
N GLN A 282 -2.58 10.74 -11.56
CA GLN A 282 -2.96 10.72 -10.14
C GLN A 282 -2.94 9.31 -9.54
N LYS A 283 -2.93 8.26 -10.37
CA LYS A 283 -3.07 6.85 -9.96
C LYS A 283 -2.04 6.45 -8.91
N GLU A 284 -0.76 6.69 -9.16
CA GLU A 284 0.32 6.30 -8.26
C GLU A 284 0.21 6.99 -6.90
N THR A 285 -0.11 8.28 -6.90
CA THR A 285 -0.30 9.06 -5.67
C THR A 285 -1.47 8.52 -4.86
N ILE A 286 -2.62 8.27 -5.51
CA ILE A 286 -3.82 7.73 -4.86
C ILE A 286 -3.57 6.32 -4.33
N ARG A 287 -2.93 5.45 -5.12
CA ARG A 287 -2.57 4.09 -4.73
C ARG A 287 -1.71 4.10 -3.47
N LYS A 288 -0.68 4.94 -3.42
CA LYS A 288 0.19 5.09 -2.24
C LYS A 288 -0.61 5.48 -1.00
N LEU A 289 -1.46 6.51 -1.11
CA LEU A 289 -2.31 6.98 0.00
C LEU A 289 -3.26 5.87 0.49
N ILE A 290 -3.87 5.12 -0.41
CA ILE A 290 -4.76 4.01 -0.04
C ILE A 290 -3.99 2.93 0.72
N LEU A 291 -2.87 2.46 0.17
CA LEU A 291 -2.09 1.37 0.77
C LEU A 291 -1.55 1.76 2.15
N ASP A 292 -1.07 2.99 2.30
CA ASP A 292 -0.58 3.48 3.60
C ASP A 292 -1.71 3.48 4.64
N ARG A 293 -2.95 3.81 4.24
CA ARG A 293 -4.13 3.81 5.11
C ARG A 293 -4.70 2.42 5.39
N VAL A 294 -4.65 1.49 4.44
CA VAL A 294 -5.09 0.10 4.63
C VAL A 294 -4.19 -0.63 5.63
N VAL A 295 -2.89 -0.29 5.64
CA VAL A 295 -1.89 -0.80 6.60
C VAL A 295 -1.89 0.04 7.90
N TYR A 296 -2.60 1.17 7.94
CA TYR A 296 -2.75 2.02 9.12
C TYR A 296 -3.77 1.42 10.12
N GLY A 297 -3.34 0.35 10.78
CA GLY A 297 -4.00 -0.32 11.89
C GLY A 297 -3.04 -1.40 12.42
N GLY A 298 -3.04 -1.66 13.73
CA GLY A 298 -2.15 -2.62 14.36
C GLY A 298 -1.64 -2.16 15.72
N THR A 299 -0.86 -3.01 16.37
CA THR A 299 -0.28 -2.76 17.69
C THR A 299 0.69 -1.56 17.67
N ASP A 300 0.44 -0.57 18.54
CA ASP A 300 1.32 0.58 18.72
C ASP A 300 2.52 0.17 19.61
N THR A 301 3.66 -0.07 18.96
CA THR A 301 4.93 -0.41 19.62
C THR A 301 5.71 0.83 20.06
N GLY A 302 5.23 2.06 19.78
CA GLY A 302 5.95 3.29 20.05
C GLY A 302 6.27 3.49 21.54
N LYS A 303 5.31 3.18 22.43
CA LYS A 303 5.53 3.22 23.88
C LYS A 303 6.56 2.19 24.34
N LEU A 304 6.53 0.98 23.78
CA LEU A 304 7.52 -0.06 24.11
C LEU A 304 8.93 0.37 23.67
N LYS A 305 9.03 0.92 22.45
CA LYS A 305 10.30 1.46 21.92
C LYS A 305 10.87 2.54 22.83
N GLN A 306 10.04 3.49 23.26
CA GLN A 306 10.48 4.55 24.17
C GLN A 306 10.97 3.99 25.50
N ASN A 307 10.20 3.09 26.14
CA ASN A 307 10.60 2.51 27.42
C ASN A 307 11.92 1.73 27.32
N VAL A 308 12.14 0.98 26.23
CA VAL A 308 13.40 0.26 26.01
C VAL A 308 14.57 1.22 25.80
N LEU A 309 14.36 2.33 25.09
CA LEU A 309 15.38 3.37 24.92
C LEU A 309 15.68 4.08 26.25
N ASP A 310 14.67 4.35 27.07
CA ASP A 310 14.83 4.98 28.39
C ASP A 310 15.61 4.07 29.35
N LEU A 311 15.29 2.78 29.39
CA LEU A 311 16.06 1.79 30.16
C LEU A 311 17.50 1.69 29.64
N ARG A 312 17.68 1.61 28.31
CA ARG A 312 19.01 1.63 27.68
C ARG A 312 19.81 2.83 28.17
N ASN A 313 19.27 4.03 28.00
CA ASN A 313 19.93 5.27 28.40
C ASN A 313 20.25 5.31 29.90
N SER A 314 19.35 4.82 30.76
CA SER A 314 19.56 4.74 32.20
C SER A 314 20.72 3.80 32.57
N VAL A 315 20.76 2.61 31.96
CA VAL A 315 21.87 1.66 32.12
C VAL A 315 23.18 2.26 31.60
N TYR A 316 23.14 2.95 30.45
CA TYR A 316 24.31 3.64 29.90
C TYR A 316 24.83 4.74 30.82
N ILE A 317 23.95 5.58 31.38
CA ILE A 317 24.32 6.66 32.32
C ILE A 317 24.97 6.07 33.58
N CYS A 318 24.41 5.01 34.15
CA CYS A 318 24.99 4.37 35.32
C CYS A 318 26.36 3.72 35.05
N LEU A 319 26.62 3.30 33.81
CA LEU A 319 27.91 2.74 33.38
C LEU A 319 28.91 3.80 32.90
N GLN A 320 28.49 5.06 32.75
CA GLN A 320 29.38 6.15 32.36
C GLN A 320 30.21 6.60 33.55
N GLN A 321 31.51 6.30 33.49
CA GLN A 321 32.53 6.92 34.33
C GLN A 321 33.33 7.89 33.46
N GLU A 322 33.33 9.17 33.82
CA GLU A 322 34.21 10.14 33.17
C GLU A 322 35.66 9.74 33.40
N LEU A 323 36.45 9.72 32.33
CA LEU A 323 37.88 9.48 32.44
C LEU A 323 38.55 10.72 33.06
N PRO A 324 39.44 10.57 34.06
CA PRO A 324 40.14 11.70 34.66
C PRO A 324 40.96 12.53 33.66
N ASP A 325 41.47 11.88 32.62
CA ASP A 325 42.19 12.48 31.50
C ASP A 325 41.66 11.86 30.18
N PRO A 326 41.45 12.63 29.11
CA PRO A 326 40.98 12.11 27.83
C PRO A 326 42.04 11.22 27.17
N VAL A 327 41.62 10.10 26.58
CA VAL A 327 42.51 9.12 25.94
C VAL A 327 42.24 9.06 24.45
N SER A 328 43.27 9.16 23.61
CA SER A 328 43.14 9.06 22.15
C SER A 328 43.76 7.75 21.62
N CYS A 329 43.13 7.14 20.62
CA CYS A 329 43.67 5.94 19.95
C CYS A 329 44.65 6.33 18.84
N ASN A 330 45.90 5.89 18.96
CA ASN A 330 46.97 6.24 18.02
C ASN A 330 46.77 5.63 16.62
N LYS A 331 46.35 4.36 16.53
CA LYS A 331 46.17 3.64 15.24
C LYS A 331 45.00 4.17 14.41
N CYS A 332 43.81 4.32 15.01
CA CYS A 332 42.66 4.91 14.32
C CYS A 332 42.93 6.35 13.86
N PHE A 333 43.71 7.12 14.62
CA PHE A 333 44.11 8.47 14.22
C PHE A 333 45.09 8.47 13.04
N GLU A 334 46.01 7.51 12.96
CA GLU A 334 46.91 7.34 11.81
C GLU A 334 46.18 6.94 10.52
N GLU A 335 45.15 6.09 10.62
CA GLU A 335 44.30 5.68 9.50
C GLU A 335 43.42 6.83 8.99
N GLU A 336 42.90 7.68 9.89
CA GLU A 336 42.15 8.89 9.50
C GLU A 336 43.06 9.91 8.79
N LYS A 337 44.32 10.04 9.22
CA LYS A 337 45.34 10.88 8.56
C LYS A 337 45.66 10.42 7.13
N LYS A 338 45.62 9.12 6.87
CA LYS A 338 45.84 8.53 5.54
C LYS A 338 44.65 8.74 4.60
N THR A 339 43.43 8.71 5.12
CA THR A 339 42.18 8.86 4.35
C THR A 339 41.79 10.32 4.09
N THR A 340 42.11 11.25 4.99
CA THR A 340 41.79 12.70 4.87
C THR A 340 42.82 13.52 4.08
N GLY A 341 43.88 12.90 3.57
CA GLY A 341 44.77 13.48 2.57
C GLY A 341 45.33 14.87 2.93
N GLY A 342 46.29 14.94 3.85
CA GLY A 342 47.31 16.00 3.85
C GLY A 342 46.85 17.46 3.72
N MET A 343 45.72 17.86 4.31
CA MET A 343 45.40 19.29 4.41
C MET A 343 46.32 19.94 5.45
N ARG A 344 47.30 20.69 4.94
CA ARG A 344 48.22 21.53 5.71
C ARG A 344 47.46 22.44 6.67
N THR A 345 47.96 22.47 7.89
CA THR A 345 47.61 23.39 8.97
C THR A 345 47.52 24.83 8.50
N SER A 346 46.34 25.44 8.63
CA SER A 346 46.21 26.89 8.68
C SER A 346 45.43 27.28 9.93
N ARG A 347 46.12 28.08 10.77
CA ARG A 347 45.65 28.84 11.93
C ARG A 347 44.13 28.81 12.18
N PHE A 348 43.71 27.93 13.07
CA PHE A 348 42.49 28.12 13.86
C PHE A 348 42.76 27.62 15.27
N THR A 349 43.12 28.55 16.15
CA THR A 349 42.97 28.40 17.59
C THR A 349 41.50 28.09 17.89
N GLY A 350 41.19 26.88 18.37
CA GLY A 350 39.86 26.51 18.86
C GLY A 350 39.14 25.33 18.18
N ALA A 351 39.80 24.54 17.34
CA ALA A 351 39.17 23.35 16.76
C ALA A 351 39.15 22.18 17.75
N LYS A 352 37.96 21.84 18.27
CA LYS A 352 37.69 20.62 19.03
C LYS A 352 38.17 19.39 18.25
N ALA A 353 38.89 18.48 18.92
CA ALA A 353 39.22 17.17 18.37
C ALA A 353 37.97 16.48 17.80
N PRO A 354 38.08 15.76 16.66
CA PRO A 354 36.94 15.05 16.08
C PRO A 354 36.36 14.08 17.10
N LYS A 355 35.03 14.13 17.27
CA LYS A 355 34.25 13.51 18.37
C LYS A 355 34.37 11.98 18.51
N ASN A 356 35.11 11.29 17.65
CA ASN A 356 35.10 9.82 17.58
C ASN A 356 36.46 9.13 17.79
N LEU A 357 37.55 9.86 18.08
CA LEU A 357 38.90 9.26 18.23
C LEU A 357 39.56 9.52 19.60
N THR A 358 38.94 10.38 20.40
CA THR A 358 39.31 10.68 21.78
C THR A 358 38.17 10.27 22.69
N PHE A 359 38.44 9.35 23.61
CA PHE A 359 37.52 8.82 24.59
C PHE A 359 37.59 9.67 25.86
N ASN A 360 36.43 10.18 26.28
CA ASN A 360 36.27 10.94 27.52
C ASN A 360 35.54 10.14 28.60
N ASN A 361 35.02 8.95 28.27
CA ASN A 361 34.36 8.06 29.22
C ASN A 361 34.95 6.65 29.13
N ALA A 362 34.92 5.95 30.26
CA ALA A 362 35.51 4.63 30.43
C ALA A 362 34.81 3.58 29.58
N LEU A 363 33.49 3.67 29.41
CA LEU A 363 32.70 2.68 28.67
C LEU A 363 33.06 2.65 27.18
N ASP A 364 33.15 3.81 26.53
CA ASP A 364 33.49 3.94 25.11
C ASP A 364 34.95 3.55 24.86
N PHE A 365 35.86 3.93 25.77
CA PHE A 365 37.25 3.51 25.72
C PHE A 365 37.40 1.97 25.79
N LEU A 366 36.67 1.34 26.72
CA LEU A 366 36.69 -0.11 26.89
C LEU A 366 36.05 -0.86 25.72
N LYS A 367 34.95 -0.34 25.16
CA LYS A 367 34.32 -0.91 23.96
C LYS A 367 35.31 -0.92 22.79
N HIS A 368 35.93 0.23 22.51
CA HIS A 368 36.92 0.34 21.44
C HIS A 368 38.10 -0.62 21.65
N HIS A 369 38.65 -0.70 22.86
CA HIS A 369 39.74 -1.65 23.12
C HIS A 369 39.32 -3.11 22.94
N THR A 370 38.10 -3.48 23.32
CA THR A 370 37.63 -4.86 23.14
C THR A 370 37.39 -5.23 21.68
N GLU A 371 37.03 -4.26 20.83
CA GLU A 371 36.94 -4.45 19.38
C GLU A 371 38.33 -4.47 18.72
N PHE A 372 39.28 -3.68 19.26
CA PHE A 372 40.64 -3.55 18.74
C PHE A 372 41.71 -3.73 19.83
N PRO A 373 42.00 -4.99 20.24
CA PRO A 373 42.89 -5.27 21.38
C PRO A 373 44.33 -4.82 21.16
N THR A 374 44.78 -4.73 19.90
CA THR A 374 46.16 -4.41 19.53
C THR A 374 46.42 -2.92 19.35
N HIS A 375 45.43 -2.06 19.60
CA HIS A 375 45.57 -0.61 19.47
C HIS A 375 46.34 -0.02 20.65
N THR A 376 47.11 1.03 20.38
CA THR A 376 47.87 1.79 21.38
C THR A 376 47.24 3.15 21.59
N TYR A 377 47.45 3.71 22.78
CA TYR A 377 46.73 4.87 23.27
C TYR A 377 47.67 5.92 23.85
N SER A 378 47.22 7.18 23.88
CA SER A 378 47.95 8.31 24.44
C SER A 378 47.01 9.22 25.24
N PHE A 379 47.53 9.86 26.30
CA PHE A 379 46.78 10.83 27.11
C PHE A 379 46.85 12.24 26.50
N GLY A 380 45.71 12.94 26.46
CA GLY A 380 45.63 14.36 26.08
C GLY A 380 45.11 14.66 24.67
N LEU A 381 44.83 15.95 24.45
CA LEU A 381 44.33 16.53 23.19
C LEU A 381 45.44 17.09 22.28
N GLU A 382 46.70 17.15 22.76
CA GLU A 382 47.80 17.85 22.07
C GLU A 382 49.04 16.97 21.80
N TYR A 383 49.57 17.14 20.58
CA TYR A 383 50.43 16.21 19.85
C TYR A 383 51.94 16.51 19.98
N SER A 384 52.44 16.78 21.19
CA SER A 384 53.84 17.23 21.37
C SER A 384 54.74 16.27 22.16
N ASN A 385 54.27 15.11 22.61
CA ASN A 385 55.12 14.06 23.18
C ASN A 385 54.74 12.68 22.65
N ILE A 386 55.28 12.31 21.47
CA ILE A 386 55.23 10.94 20.95
C ILE A 386 56.28 10.09 21.70
N ASN A 387 56.12 9.95 23.02
CA ASN A 387 56.95 9.08 23.85
C ASN A 387 56.11 8.10 24.69
N GLY A 388 54.86 7.84 24.30
CA GLY A 388 54.00 6.96 25.07
C GLY A 388 52.87 6.36 24.25
N ALA A 389 53.20 5.54 23.25
CA ALA A 389 52.22 4.59 22.73
C ALA A 389 52.02 3.52 23.81
N LEU A 390 51.02 3.71 24.66
CA LEU A 390 50.74 2.82 25.79
C LEU A 390 49.80 1.71 25.34
N SER A 391 50.03 0.49 25.80
CA SER A 391 49.01 -0.56 25.75
C SER A 391 47.84 -0.18 26.65
N PHE A 392 46.69 -0.83 26.45
CA PHE A 392 45.53 -0.63 27.33
C PHE A 392 45.88 -0.86 28.81
N GLU A 393 46.64 -1.91 29.11
CA GLU A 393 47.11 -2.25 30.47
C GLU A 393 47.94 -1.12 31.08
N ALA A 394 48.84 -0.51 30.30
CA ALA A 394 49.66 0.60 30.76
C ALA A 394 48.87 1.90 30.97
N VAL A 395 47.83 2.16 30.15
CA VAL A 395 46.87 3.25 30.39
C VAL A 395 46.07 3.01 31.66
N ALA A 396 45.58 1.79 31.87
CA ALA A 396 44.82 1.42 33.06
C ALA A 396 45.67 1.54 34.33
N GLU A 397 46.94 1.13 34.28
CA GLU A 397 47.87 1.26 35.40
C GLU A 397 48.17 2.73 35.72
N GLN A 398 48.33 3.59 34.71
CA GLN A 398 48.53 5.02 34.93
C GLN A 398 47.31 5.69 35.57
N PHE A 399 46.09 5.36 35.14
CA PHE A 399 44.86 5.84 35.78
C PHE A 399 44.77 5.40 37.25
N ARG A 400 45.13 4.14 37.55
CA ARG A 400 45.16 3.62 38.91
C ARG A 400 46.21 4.32 39.79
N ARG A 401 47.45 4.49 39.29
CA ARG A 401 48.55 5.10 40.04
C ARG A 401 48.39 6.61 40.26
N ARG A 402 47.91 7.34 39.25
CA ARG A 402 47.88 8.80 39.25
C ARG A 402 46.59 9.37 39.83
N ASN A 403 45.47 8.71 39.58
CA ASN A 403 44.14 9.23 39.93
C ASN A 403 43.36 8.29 40.85
N GLY A 404 43.92 7.13 41.23
CA GLY A 404 43.19 6.10 41.98
C GLY A 404 41.98 5.55 41.21
N PHE A 405 41.94 5.76 39.89
CA PHE A 405 40.79 5.43 39.05
C PHE A 405 40.84 3.97 38.64
N GLU A 406 39.78 3.22 38.96
CA GLU A 406 39.60 1.85 38.52
C GLU A 406 38.41 1.77 37.57
N PHE A 407 38.59 1.04 36.47
CA PHE A 407 37.54 0.77 35.50
C PHE A 407 36.49 -0.16 36.10
N LYS A 408 35.53 0.40 36.83
CA LYS A 408 34.45 -0.34 37.47
C LYS A 408 33.18 -0.21 36.64
N LEU A 409 33.06 -1.01 35.58
CA LEU A 409 31.78 -1.15 34.87
C LEU A 409 30.82 -2.05 35.66
N SER A 410 30.46 -1.63 36.87
CA SER A 410 29.58 -2.38 37.76
C SER A 410 28.46 -1.49 38.27
N LEU A 411 27.23 -1.92 38.02
CA LEU A 411 26.04 -1.33 38.63
C LEU A 411 26.03 -1.65 40.14
N ASP A 412 25.54 -0.72 40.96
CA ASP A 412 25.26 -1.02 42.36
C ASP A 412 24.21 -2.16 42.46
N TYR A 413 24.26 -2.97 43.52
CA TYR A 413 23.41 -4.14 43.67
C TYR A 413 21.91 -3.78 43.66
N GLY A 414 21.54 -2.62 44.20
CA GLY A 414 20.18 -2.09 44.17
C GLY A 414 19.71 -1.75 42.74
N ASP A 415 20.54 -1.00 42.01
CA ASP A 415 20.25 -0.58 40.64
C ASP A 415 20.25 -1.75 39.65
N LYS A 416 21.18 -2.69 39.81
CA LYS A 416 21.25 -3.92 38.98
C LYS A 416 19.95 -4.71 39.09
N LYS A 417 19.49 -4.99 40.31
CA LYS A 417 18.26 -5.76 40.55
C LYS A 417 17.01 -5.02 40.06
N LEU A 418 17.00 -3.69 40.14
CA LEU A 418 15.92 -2.86 39.61
C LEU A 418 15.87 -2.95 38.07
N TYR A 419 17.00 -2.75 37.39
CA TYR A 419 17.08 -2.81 35.94
C TYR A 419 16.88 -4.22 35.37
N GLU A 420 17.30 -5.28 36.06
CA GLU A 420 17.00 -6.68 35.70
C GLU A 420 15.49 -6.94 35.70
N LYS A 421 14.79 -6.48 36.75
CA LYS A 421 13.33 -6.62 36.84
C LYS A 421 12.60 -5.81 35.76
N GLU A 422 13.09 -4.61 35.44
CA GLU A 422 12.53 -3.80 34.36
C GLU A 422 12.80 -4.41 32.97
N TYR A 423 14.00 -4.97 32.78
CA TYR A 423 14.36 -5.73 31.58
C TYR A 423 13.42 -6.93 31.38
N GLU A 424 13.20 -7.76 32.41
CA GLU A 424 12.31 -8.93 32.34
C GLU A 424 10.88 -8.51 31.93
N ASN A 425 10.36 -7.43 32.52
CA ASN A 425 9.03 -6.90 32.16
C ASN A 425 8.97 -6.45 30.69
N LEU A 426 9.99 -5.73 30.21
CA LEU A 426 10.05 -5.27 28.82
C LEU A 426 10.23 -6.44 27.84
N GLU A 427 10.96 -7.48 28.22
CA GLU A 427 11.13 -8.71 27.44
C GLU A 427 9.83 -9.50 27.32
N GLU A 428 9.09 -9.67 28.43
CA GLU A 428 7.76 -10.29 28.41
C GLU A 428 6.78 -9.50 27.51
N ARG A 429 6.78 -8.17 27.63
CA ARG A 429 5.98 -7.30 26.77
C ARG A 429 6.36 -7.44 25.31
N LEU A 430 7.66 -7.43 24.98
CA LEU A 430 8.13 -7.63 23.60
C LEU A 430 7.66 -8.97 23.05
N ASN A 431 7.74 -10.05 23.83
CA ASN A 431 7.27 -11.38 23.42
C ASN A 431 5.75 -11.41 23.19
N TYR A 432 4.97 -10.73 24.04
CA TYR A 432 3.54 -10.55 23.82
C TYR A 432 3.23 -9.82 22.51
N PHE A 433 3.88 -8.67 22.26
CA PHE A 433 3.69 -7.91 21.01
C PHE A 433 4.14 -8.71 19.78
N ARG A 434 5.25 -9.44 19.85
CA ARG A 434 5.70 -10.34 18.77
C ARG A 434 4.66 -11.37 18.40
N LYS A 435 4.08 -12.03 19.41
CA LYS A 435 3.03 -13.03 19.20
C LYS A 435 1.79 -12.40 18.56
N GLN A 436 1.36 -11.25 19.07
CA GLN A 436 0.22 -10.53 18.53
C GLN A 436 0.43 -10.11 17.07
N VAL A 437 1.60 -9.56 16.72
CA VAL A 437 1.91 -9.17 15.35
C VAL A 437 1.93 -10.38 14.41
N GLN A 438 2.47 -11.51 14.85
CA GLN A 438 2.46 -12.75 14.07
C GLN A 438 1.04 -13.29 13.85
N GLU A 439 0.17 -13.21 14.86
CA GLU A 439 -1.24 -13.60 14.74
C GLU A 439 -2.00 -12.66 13.80
N GLU A 440 -1.79 -11.36 13.92
CA GLU A 440 -2.37 -10.35 13.02
C GLU A 440 -1.88 -10.51 11.58
N GLU A 441 -0.60 -10.83 11.36
CA GLU A 441 -0.03 -11.09 10.03
C GLU A 441 -0.68 -12.33 9.38
N LYS A 442 -0.80 -13.43 10.13
CA LYS A 442 -1.45 -14.65 9.63
C LYS A 442 -2.91 -14.41 9.29
N ALA A 443 -3.64 -13.70 10.14
CA ALA A 443 -5.02 -13.35 9.88
C ALA A 443 -5.16 -12.45 8.64
N LEU A 444 -4.22 -11.51 8.44
CA LEU A 444 -4.16 -10.66 7.25
C LEU A 444 -3.90 -11.48 5.98
N GLU A 445 -2.94 -12.40 6.02
CA GLU A 445 -2.62 -13.30 4.90
C GLU A 445 -3.82 -14.17 4.51
N GLU A 446 -4.50 -14.75 5.51
CA GLU A 446 -5.72 -15.53 5.28
C GLU A 446 -6.84 -14.67 4.68
N THR A 447 -7.07 -13.47 5.22
CA THR A 447 -8.07 -12.53 4.70
C THR A 447 -7.78 -12.12 3.25
N LEU A 448 -6.51 -11.89 2.92
CA LEU A 448 -6.09 -11.57 1.54
C LEU A 448 -6.31 -12.75 0.61
N ARG A 449 -5.96 -13.97 1.04
CA ARG A 449 -6.13 -15.19 0.26
C ARG A 449 -7.59 -15.51 -0.04
N GLU A 450 -8.50 -15.25 0.91
CA GLU A 450 -9.94 -15.49 0.73
C GLU A 450 -10.65 -14.42 -0.09
N ASN A 451 -10.02 -13.25 -0.25
CA ASN A 451 -10.59 -12.11 -0.95
C ASN A 451 -10.38 -12.25 -2.45
N ILE A 452 -11.48 -12.40 -3.18
CA ILE A 452 -11.41 -12.60 -4.63
C ILE A 452 -11.12 -11.31 -5.40
N TRP A 453 -11.20 -10.13 -4.79
CA TRP A 453 -11.13 -8.85 -5.51
C TRP A 453 -9.76 -8.18 -5.45
N VAL A 454 -8.95 -8.53 -4.45
CA VAL A 454 -7.60 -7.98 -4.30
C VAL A 454 -6.66 -8.77 -5.19
N SER A 455 -5.85 -8.08 -6.00
CA SER A 455 -4.92 -8.77 -6.90
C SER A 455 -3.79 -9.46 -6.12
N GLY A 456 -3.14 -10.45 -6.72
CA GLY A 456 -1.98 -11.09 -6.11
C GLY A 456 -0.81 -10.13 -5.89
N GLN A 457 -0.63 -9.15 -6.78
CA GLN A 457 0.37 -8.09 -6.64
C GLN A 457 0.04 -7.16 -5.46
N ASP A 458 -1.20 -6.69 -5.37
CA ASP A 458 -1.66 -5.85 -4.26
C ASP A 458 -1.53 -6.58 -2.92
N SER A 459 -1.89 -7.86 -2.89
CA SER A 459 -1.77 -8.70 -1.69
C SER A 459 -0.32 -8.79 -1.20
N LYS A 460 0.62 -9.02 -2.11
CA LYS A 460 2.07 -9.06 -1.80
C LYS A 460 2.56 -7.71 -1.29
N GLU A 461 2.17 -6.62 -1.94
CA GLU A 461 2.59 -5.27 -1.53
C GLU A 461 2.03 -4.89 -0.15
N ILE A 462 0.77 -5.21 0.12
CA ILE A 462 0.15 -4.97 1.43
C ILE A 462 0.88 -5.74 2.53
N LEU A 463 1.18 -7.03 2.30
CA LEU A 463 1.96 -7.84 3.26
C LEU A 463 3.37 -7.28 3.46
N MET A 464 4.03 -6.85 2.39
CA MET A 464 5.35 -6.23 2.46
C MET A 464 5.33 -4.95 3.29
N LYS A 465 4.37 -4.05 3.04
CA LYS A 465 4.21 -2.82 3.81
C LYS A 465 3.86 -3.10 5.28
N TYR A 466 3.01 -4.09 5.54
CA TYR A 466 2.67 -4.50 6.90
C TYR A 466 3.90 -5.01 7.66
N ARG A 467 4.71 -5.87 7.03
CA ARG A 467 5.99 -6.34 7.59
C ARG A 467 6.97 -5.20 7.82
N SER A 468 7.09 -4.29 6.85
CA SER A 468 7.97 -3.12 6.94
C SER A 468 7.57 -2.17 8.07
N LYS A 469 6.28 -2.04 8.39
CA LYS A 469 5.81 -1.26 9.53
C LYS A 469 6.21 -1.89 10.86
N ASN A 470 6.23 -3.20 10.93
CA ASN A 470 6.55 -3.94 12.14
C ASN A 470 8.05 -4.22 12.31
N THR A 471 8.93 -3.59 11.52
CA THR A 471 10.39 -3.67 11.69
C THR A 471 10.85 -3.14 13.04
N ASP A 472 10.10 -2.21 13.63
CA ASP A 472 10.35 -1.66 14.97
C ASP A 472 10.51 -2.78 16.02
N ILE A 473 9.80 -3.90 15.90
CA ILE A 473 9.89 -5.02 16.84
C ILE A 473 11.29 -5.65 16.84
N TYR A 474 11.96 -5.68 15.69
CA TYR A 474 13.32 -6.19 15.57
C TYR A 474 14.34 -5.20 16.13
N GLU A 475 14.14 -3.89 15.92
CA GLU A 475 14.98 -2.84 16.53
C GLU A 475 14.89 -2.87 18.05
N ILE A 476 13.67 -2.94 18.61
CA ILE A 476 13.42 -3.04 20.05
C ILE A 476 14.12 -4.26 20.64
N ALA A 477 14.04 -5.40 19.96
CA ALA A 477 14.70 -6.62 20.38
C ALA A 477 16.23 -6.51 20.38
N SER A 478 16.80 -5.83 19.39
CA SER A 478 18.24 -5.58 19.33
C SER A 478 18.70 -4.72 20.51
N HIS A 479 17.95 -3.66 20.85
CA HIS A 479 18.26 -2.83 22.01
C HIS A 479 18.11 -3.58 23.34
N LEU A 480 17.09 -4.42 23.50
CA LEU A 480 16.98 -5.27 24.68
C LEU A 480 18.17 -6.25 24.79
N ASN A 481 18.59 -6.87 23.69
CA ASN A 481 19.77 -7.74 23.72
C ASN A 481 21.05 -6.99 24.11
N GLU A 482 21.22 -5.74 23.68
CA GLU A 482 22.33 -4.90 24.17
C GLU A 482 22.23 -4.67 25.68
N ILE A 483 21.05 -4.29 26.20
CA ILE A 483 20.84 -4.09 27.64
C ILE A 483 21.18 -5.37 28.42
N ARG A 484 20.72 -6.53 27.93
CA ARG A 484 21.03 -7.83 28.52
C ARG A 484 22.53 -8.06 28.62
N THR A 485 23.28 -7.79 27.55
CA THR A 485 24.75 -7.92 27.57
C THR A 485 25.44 -6.97 28.55
N LEU A 486 24.87 -5.78 28.78
CA LEU A 486 25.37 -4.81 29.75
C LEU A 486 25.04 -5.22 31.20
N LEU A 487 23.90 -5.88 31.44
CA LEU A 487 23.49 -6.36 32.76
C LEU A 487 24.20 -7.68 33.17
N GLU A 488 24.42 -8.58 32.21
CA GLU A 488 25.03 -9.91 32.45
C GLU A 488 26.56 -9.87 32.63
N LYS A 489 27.26 -8.86 32.10
CA LYS A 489 28.73 -8.77 32.18
C LYS A 489 29.21 -7.78 33.25
N PRO A 490 29.57 -8.22 34.47
CA PRO A 490 30.53 -7.47 35.25
C PRO A 490 31.90 -7.59 34.55
N LYS A 491 32.25 -6.62 33.70
CA LYS A 491 33.66 -6.45 33.31
C LYS A 491 34.35 -5.69 34.44
N ILE A 492 34.61 -6.38 35.55
CA ILE A 492 35.68 -5.94 36.45
C ILE A 492 36.96 -6.25 35.68
N PHE A 493 37.59 -5.23 35.09
CA PHE A 493 38.96 -5.36 34.63
C PHE A 493 39.86 -5.30 35.85
N ASP A 494 39.88 -6.39 36.62
CA ASP A 494 40.96 -6.63 37.57
C ASP A 494 42.17 -7.00 36.72
N VAL A 495 43.05 -6.03 36.52
CA VAL A 495 44.43 -6.31 36.14
C VAL A 495 45.04 -7.01 37.37
N GLU A 496 44.88 -8.33 37.44
CA GLU A 496 45.64 -9.15 38.39
C GLU A 496 47.11 -9.00 38.04
N LEU A 497 47.85 -8.41 38.97
CA LEU A 497 49.30 -8.38 38.94
C LEU A 497 49.78 -9.83 39.05
N GLU A 498 50.24 -10.43 37.95
CA GLU A 498 51.29 -11.45 38.07
C GLU A 498 52.45 -10.76 38.82
N LYS A 499 52.58 -11.11 40.10
CA LYS A 499 53.72 -10.73 40.91
C LYS A 499 54.96 -11.17 40.14
N ALA A 500 55.77 -10.20 39.71
CA ALA A 500 57.15 -10.45 39.37
C ALA A 500 57.80 -11.18 40.56
N GLU A 501 58.02 -12.49 40.42
CA GLU A 501 58.93 -13.21 41.30
C GLU A 501 60.33 -12.62 41.08
N VAL A 502 60.78 -11.89 42.09
CA VAL A 502 62.17 -11.51 42.26
C VAL A 502 62.92 -12.75 42.76
N ALA A 503 63.68 -13.39 41.88
CA ALA A 503 65.00 -13.99 42.15
C ALA A 503 65.66 -14.43 40.84
#